data_AF-A0A963ET37-F1
#
_entry.id   AF-A0A963ET37-F1
#
_cell.length_a   1.000
_cell.length_b   1.000
_cell.length_c   1.000
_cell.angle_alpha   90.00
_cell.angle_beta   90.00
_cell.angle_gamma   90.00
#
_symmetry.space_group_name_H-M   'P 1'
#
loop_
_entity.id
_entity.type
_entity.pdbx_description
1 polymer ?
#
loop_
_entity_poly.entity_id
_entity_poly.type
_entity_poly.pdbx_seq_one_letter_code
_entity_poly.pdbx_strand_id
1 'polypeptide(L)'
;MKFQVSDKESHSAKLPHEIFLTNMIANHVLWFIASLGLARTYWQPLALVPVVSIILLVYILWRARRSRTQDGWFVMCHWQICADRSRMFIAMLTIALGVTALGWLAHSQFKLMKEAVYALIGGLGILPIMVTVLVLILMESDALHQAAQHKLPDRIALKYPNPGVPVVEELEN
;
A
#
# COMPACT_ATOMS: atom_id res chain seq x y z
N MET A 1 18.87 1.17 11.73
CA MET A 1 20.24 0.59 11.61
C MET A 1 20.70 0.45 10.15
N LYS A 2 21.99 0.60 9.86
CA LYS A 2 22.61 0.37 8.53
C LYS A 2 23.37 -0.96 8.50
N PHE A 3 23.21 -1.71 7.41
CA PHE A 3 23.77 -3.05 7.25
C PHE A 3 24.72 -3.13 6.07
N GLN A 4 25.71 -4.02 6.15
CA GLN A 4 26.55 -4.34 5.00
C GLN A 4 25.83 -5.36 4.12
N VAL A 5 25.22 -4.88 3.03
CA VAL A 5 24.51 -5.72 2.06
C VAL A 5 25.04 -5.45 0.66
N SER A 6 24.90 -6.44 -0.23
CA SER A 6 25.30 -6.27 -1.62
C SER A 6 24.35 -5.34 -2.39
N ASP A 7 24.85 -4.64 -3.40
CA ASP A 7 24.01 -3.78 -4.25
C ASP A 7 22.89 -4.56 -4.95
N LYS A 8 23.11 -5.84 -5.25
CA LYS A 8 22.11 -6.73 -5.84
C LYS A 8 20.96 -7.01 -4.87
N GLU A 9 21.25 -7.21 -3.59
CA GLU A 9 20.21 -7.36 -2.55
C GLU A 9 19.48 -6.04 -2.30
N SER A 10 20.20 -4.92 -2.30
CA SER A 10 19.62 -3.57 -2.18
C SER A 10 18.62 -3.29 -3.29
N HIS A 11 18.98 -3.57 -4.55
CA HIS A 11 18.08 -3.42 -5.68
C HIS A 11 16.83 -4.31 -5.54
N SER A 12 17.01 -5.55 -5.08
CA SER A 12 15.89 -6.49 -4.88
C SER A 12 14.97 -6.07 -3.72
N ALA A 13 15.51 -5.39 -2.71
CA ALA A 13 14.75 -4.87 -1.57
C ALA A 13 13.86 -3.66 -1.93
N LYS A 14 14.17 -2.94 -3.02
CA LYS A 14 13.36 -1.81 -3.51
C LYS A 14 12.07 -2.24 -4.21
N LEU A 15 12.09 -3.39 -4.89
CA LEU A 15 10.97 -3.92 -5.66
C LEU A 15 9.61 -3.91 -4.95
N PRO A 16 9.45 -4.40 -3.70
CA PRO A 16 8.16 -4.34 -3.03
C PRO A 16 7.60 -2.90 -2.93
N HIS A 17 8.47 -1.94 -2.62
CA HIS A 17 8.09 -0.54 -2.45
C HIS A 17 7.72 0.13 -3.78
N GLU A 18 8.46 -0.15 -4.86
CA GLU A 18 8.16 0.37 -6.20
C GLU A 18 6.81 -0.13 -6.73
N ILE A 19 6.49 -1.41 -6.50
CA ILE A 19 5.20 -2.00 -6.89
C ILE A 19 4.06 -1.34 -6.11
N PHE A 20 4.25 -1.15 -4.80
CA PHE A 20 3.23 -0.51 -3.97
C PHE A 20 3.05 0.98 -4.31
N LEU A 21 4.13 1.72 -4.53
CA LEU A 21 4.08 3.12 -4.97
C LEU A 21 3.42 3.26 -6.35
N THR A 22 3.66 2.33 -7.26
CA THR A 22 2.97 2.29 -8.56
C THR A 22 1.47 2.09 -8.38
N ASN A 23 1.06 1.20 -7.46
CA ASN A 23 -0.36 1.05 -7.11
C ASN A 23 -0.95 2.35 -6.55
N MET A 24 -0.27 3.02 -5.62
CA MET A 24 -0.78 4.26 -5.01
C MET A 24 -0.80 5.44 -5.98
N ILE A 25 0.32 5.72 -6.64
CA ILE A 25 0.47 6.91 -7.48
C ILE A 25 -0.16 6.67 -8.86
N ALA A 26 0.31 5.65 -9.59
CA ALA A 26 -0.13 5.47 -10.96
C ALA A 26 -1.60 5.03 -11.03
N ASN A 27 -2.01 4.07 -10.19
CA ASN A 27 -3.38 3.56 -10.23
C ASN A 27 -4.39 4.40 -9.40
N HIS A 28 -4.13 4.67 -8.12
CA HIS A 28 -5.10 5.41 -7.28
C HIS A 28 -5.11 6.94 -7.48
N VAL A 29 -4.01 7.55 -7.91
CA VAL A 29 -3.98 9.01 -8.17
C VAL A 29 -4.14 9.29 -9.67
N LEU A 30 -3.17 8.92 -10.50
CA LEU A 30 -3.12 9.34 -11.91
C LEU A 30 -4.25 8.70 -12.73
N TRP A 31 -4.40 7.37 -12.68
CA TRP A 31 -5.43 6.67 -13.45
C TRP A 31 -6.83 7.00 -12.96
N PHE A 32 -7.04 7.13 -11.64
CA PHE A 32 -8.33 7.54 -11.09
C PHE A 32 -8.75 8.93 -11.60
N ILE A 33 -7.87 9.93 -11.50
CA ILE A 33 -8.15 11.29 -11.99
C ILE A 33 -8.41 11.29 -13.51
N ALA A 34 -7.59 10.57 -14.28
CA ALA A 34 -7.80 10.43 -15.72
C ALA A 34 -9.16 9.78 -16.05
N SER A 35 -9.54 8.74 -15.29
CA SER A 35 -10.80 8.02 -15.45
C SER A 35 -12.02 8.85 -15.05
N LEU A 36 -11.90 9.76 -14.08
CA LEU A 36 -12.97 10.69 -13.72
C LEU A 36 -13.39 11.58 -14.90
N GLY A 37 -12.43 11.99 -15.75
CA GLY A 37 -12.72 12.73 -16.97
C GLY A 37 -13.56 11.96 -17.98
N LEU A 38 -13.54 10.62 -17.91
CA LEU A 38 -14.28 9.71 -18.79
C LEU A 38 -15.55 9.14 -18.14
N ALA A 39 -15.76 9.37 -16.84
CA ALA A 39 -16.76 8.66 -16.03
C ALA A 39 -18.22 8.85 -16.50
N ARG A 40 -18.52 9.93 -17.22
CA ARG A 40 -19.86 10.15 -17.81
C ARG A 40 -20.14 9.26 -19.03
N THR A 41 -19.09 8.86 -19.76
CA THR A 41 -19.20 8.08 -21.00
C THR A 41 -18.86 6.62 -20.76
N TYR A 42 -17.80 6.35 -20.00
CA TYR A 42 -17.30 5.01 -19.69
C TYR A 42 -17.02 4.89 -18.20
N TRP A 43 -17.76 4.01 -17.52
CA TRP A 43 -17.57 3.75 -16.09
C TRP A 43 -16.51 2.66 -15.83
N GLN A 44 -16.18 1.85 -16.84
CA GLN A 44 -15.24 0.73 -16.74
C GLN A 44 -13.83 1.17 -16.32
N PRO A 45 -13.23 2.26 -16.86
CA PRO A 45 -11.91 2.72 -16.41
C PRO A 45 -11.85 3.06 -14.92
N LEU A 46 -12.95 3.60 -14.37
CA LEU A 46 -13.07 3.91 -12.94
C LEU A 46 -13.13 2.62 -12.10
N ALA A 47 -13.87 1.61 -12.58
CA ALA A 47 -13.97 0.31 -11.92
C ALA A 47 -12.66 -0.51 -11.96
N LEU A 48 -11.74 -0.22 -12.89
CA LEU A 48 -10.44 -0.88 -12.95
C LEU A 48 -9.52 -0.50 -11.79
N VAL A 49 -9.65 0.71 -11.22
CA VAL A 49 -8.81 1.17 -10.10
C VAL A 49 -8.81 0.17 -8.93
N PRO A 50 -9.96 -0.21 -8.35
CA PRO A 50 -9.97 -1.20 -7.26
C PRO A 50 -9.54 -2.59 -7.73
N VAL A 51 -9.84 -3.00 -8.96
CA VAL A 51 -9.48 -4.33 -9.49
C VAL A 51 -7.97 -4.50 -9.59
N VAL A 52 -7.29 -3.56 -10.26
CA VAL A 52 -5.83 -3.56 -10.38
C VAL A 52 -5.19 -3.48 -8.99
N SER A 53 -5.76 -2.68 -8.11
CA SER A 53 -5.23 -2.54 -6.75
C SER A 53 -5.29 -3.83 -5.96
N ILE A 54 -6.42 -4.54 -5.98
CA ILE A 54 -6.58 -5.84 -5.30
C ILE A 54 -5.56 -6.84 -5.85
N ILE A 55 -5.38 -6.90 -7.17
CA ILE A 55 -4.40 -7.82 -7.80
C ILE A 55 -2.99 -7.53 -7.28
N LEU A 56 -2.57 -6.26 -7.29
CA LEU A 56 -1.24 -5.87 -6.83
C LEU A 56 -1.05 -6.13 -5.32
N LEU A 57 -2.06 -5.86 -4.50
CA LEU A 57 -2.00 -6.11 -3.05
C LEU A 57 -1.92 -7.62 -2.75
N VAL A 58 -2.70 -8.44 -3.45
CA VAL A 58 -2.63 -9.90 -3.34
C VAL A 58 -1.25 -10.40 -3.75
N TYR A 59 -0.71 -9.89 -4.85
CA TYR A 59 0.65 -10.22 -5.28
C TYR A 59 1.70 -9.85 -4.23
N ILE A 60 1.64 -8.64 -3.64
CA ILE A 60 2.59 -8.20 -2.60
C ILE A 60 2.50 -9.12 -1.38
N LEU A 61 1.29 -9.39 -0.89
CA LEU A 61 1.11 -10.26 0.29
C LEU A 61 1.57 -11.70 0.03
N TRP A 62 1.30 -12.23 -1.16
CA TRP A 62 1.76 -13.56 -1.56
C TRP A 62 3.28 -13.62 -1.68
N ARG A 63 3.90 -12.67 -2.39
CA ARG A 63 5.34 -12.61 -2.59
C ARG A 63 6.10 -12.34 -1.28
N ALA A 64 5.50 -11.57 -0.37
CA ALA A 64 6.02 -11.35 0.98
C ALA A 64 5.94 -12.58 1.88
N ARG A 65 4.97 -13.48 1.69
CA ARG A 65 4.98 -14.78 2.39
C ARG A 65 6.09 -15.66 1.84
N ARG A 66 6.24 -15.69 0.51
CA ARG A 66 7.27 -16.49 -0.18
C ARG A 66 8.70 -16.03 0.16
N SER A 67 8.92 -14.73 0.34
CA SER A 67 10.24 -14.16 0.65
C SER A 67 10.87 -14.71 1.92
N ARG A 68 10.06 -15.14 2.90
CA ARG A 68 10.54 -15.76 4.15
C ARG A 68 11.33 -17.05 3.96
N THR A 69 11.17 -17.70 2.81
CA THR A 69 11.80 -19.00 2.52
C THR A 69 12.78 -18.95 1.36
N GLN A 70 12.74 -17.90 0.53
CA GLN A 70 13.46 -17.86 -0.74
C GLN A 70 14.44 -16.70 -0.89
N ASP A 71 14.24 -15.60 -0.17
CA ASP A 71 15.06 -14.40 -0.34
C ASP A 71 16.04 -14.23 0.83
N GLY A 72 17.11 -13.47 0.58
CA GLY A 72 18.02 -13.01 1.62
C GLY A 72 17.27 -12.18 2.69
N TRP A 73 17.78 -12.23 3.92
CA TRP A 73 17.14 -11.61 5.08
C TRP A 73 16.78 -10.14 4.87
N PHE A 74 17.68 -9.34 4.28
CA PHE A 74 17.44 -7.91 4.04
C PHE A 74 16.25 -7.69 3.09
N VAL A 75 16.21 -8.43 1.99
CA VAL A 75 15.11 -8.39 1.01
C VAL A 75 13.80 -8.85 1.66
N MET A 76 13.85 -9.93 2.44
CA MET A 76 12.68 -10.43 3.19
C MET A 76 12.12 -9.35 4.12
N CYS A 77 12.96 -8.63 4.86
CA CYS A 77 12.52 -7.56 5.77
C CYS A 77 11.74 -6.46 5.03
N HIS A 78 12.23 -6.00 3.88
CA HIS A 78 11.52 -5.00 3.06
C HIS A 78 10.19 -5.51 2.49
N TRP A 79 10.11 -6.78 2.10
CA TRP A 79 8.84 -7.41 1.76
C TRP A 79 7.84 -7.42 2.94
N GLN A 80 8.30 -7.65 4.18
CA GLN A 80 7.41 -7.61 5.35
C GLN A 80 6.96 -6.19 5.68
N ILE A 81 7.83 -5.18 5.56
CA ILE A 81 7.47 -3.76 5.75
C ILE A 81 6.34 -3.38 4.80
N CYS A 82 6.52 -3.67 3.51
CA CYS A 82 5.51 -3.36 2.49
C CYS A 82 4.23 -4.17 2.69
N ALA A 83 4.33 -5.42 3.15
CA ALA A 83 3.16 -6.24 3.48
C ALA A 83 2.35 -5.68 4.67
N ASP A 84 3.02 -5.19 5.72
CA ASP A 84 2.36 -4.57 6.87
C ASP A 84 1.59 -3.31 6.43
N ARG A 85 2.17 -2.48 5.58
CA ARG A 85 1.53 -1.28 5.00
C ARG A 85 0.41 -1.62 4.02
N SER A 86 0.58 -2.68 3.23
CA SER A 86 -0.46 -3.20 2.34
C SER A 86 -1.70 -3.66 3.11
N ARG A 87 -1.54 -4.23 4.31
CA ARG A 87 -2.69 -4.59 5.17
C ARG A 87 -3.44 -3.36 5.68
N MET A 88 -2.74 -2.27 6.00
CA MET A 88 -3.39 -1.01 6.35
C MET A 88 -4.23 -0.48 5.19
N PHE A 89 -3.71 -0.55 3.96
CA PHE A 89 -4.46 -0.13 2.79
C PHE A 89 -5.68 -1.03 2.51
N ILE A 90 -5.54 -2.35 2.65
CA ILE A 90 -6.66 -3.30 2.54
C ILE A 90 -7.75 -2.99 3.59
N ALA A 91 -7.36 -2.69 4.82
CA ALA A 91 -8.31 -2.32 5.87
C ALA A 91 -9.13 -1.08 5.47
N MET A 92 -8.47 -0.05 4.91
CA MET A 92 -9.16 1.13 4.40
C MET A 92 -10.09 0.84 3.23
N LEU A 93 -9.66 0.02 2.26
CA LEU A 93 -10.54 -0.41 1.17
C LEU A 93 -11.76 -1.18 1.69
N THR A 94 -11.57 -2.01 2.73
CA THR A 94 -12.65 -2.77 3.36
C THR A 94 -13.63 -1.83 4.08
N ILE A 95 -13.14 -0.80 4.77
CA ILE A 95 -13.98 0.23 5.38
C ILE A 95 -14.78 0.97 4.31
N ALA A 96 -14.15 1.39 3.21
CA ALA A 96 -14.84 2.10 2.13
C ALA A 96 -15.89 1.23 1.43
N LEU A 97 -15.61 -0.06 1.25
CA LEU A 97 -16.59 -1.03 0.76
C LEU A 97 -17.76 -1.16 1.75
N GLY A 98 -17.47 -1.19 3.06
CA GLY A 98 -18.48 -1.19 4.12
C GLY A 98 -19.36 0.05 4.07
N VAL A 99 -18.79 1.26 3.96
CA VAL A 99 -19.53 2.52 3.80
C VAL A 99 -20.39 2.49 2.55
N THR A 100 -19.88 1.97 1.44
CA THR A 100 -20.62 1.84 0.18
C THR A 100 -21.80 0.88 0.31
N ALA A 101 -21.58 -0.28 0.94
CA ALA A 101 -22.63 -1.27 1.20
C ALA A 101 -23.71 -0.73 2.16
N LEU A 102 -23.31 -0.01 3.21
CA LEU A 102 -24.21 0.67 4.13
C LEU A 102 -25.00 1.78 3.42
N GLY A 103 -24.36 2.55 2.52
CA GLY A 103 -25.02 3.55 1.70
C GLY A 103 -26.08 2.94 0.77
N TRP A 104 -25.78 1.80 0.14
CA TRP A 104 -26.76 1.05 -0.65
C TRP A 104 -27.93 0.56 0.21
N LEU A 105 -27.65 -0.04 1.38
CA LEU A 105 -28.68 -0.50 2.31
C LEU A 105 -29.56 0.65 2.82
N ALA A 106 -28.95 1.79 3.13
CA ALA A 106 -29.61 3.04 3.51
C ALA A 106 -30.59 3.52 2.43
N HIS A 107 -30.18 3.52 1.16
CA HIS A 107 -31.07 3.89 0.06
C HIS A 107 -32.23 2.89 -0.11
N SER A 108 -31.91 1.60 -0.11
CA SER A 108 -32.88 0.54 -0.42
C SER A 108 -33.92 0.31 0.68
N GLN A 109 -33.53 0.35 1.96
CA GLN A 109 -34.41 0.06 3.09
C GLN A 109 -35.01 1.32 3.71
N PHE A 110 -34.20 2.36 3.90
CA PHE A 110 -34.60 3.58 4.61
C PHE A 110 -35.06 4.70 3.67
N LYS A 111 -35.06 4.47 2.35
CA LYS A 111 -35.43 5.44 1.30
C LYS A 111 -34.68 6.77 1.43
N LEU A 112 -33.44 6.73 1.93
CA LEU A 112 -32.56 7.89 1.98
C LEU A 112 -32.38 8.46 0.57
N MET A 113 -32.32 9.80 0.47
CA MET A 113 -32.10 10.50 -0.79
C MET A 113 -30.78 10.06 -1.43
N LYS A 114 -30.75 9.94 -2.76
CA LYS A 114 -29.57 9.47 -3.50
C LYS A 114 -28.37 10.38 -3.28
N GLU A 115 -28.64 11.67 -3.18
CA GLU A 115 -27.68 12.75 -2.94
C GLU A 115 -27.03 12.59 -1.56
N ALA A 116 -27.82 12.24 -0.54
CA ALA A 116 -27.32 11.98 0.81
C ALA A 116 -26.41 10.74 0.86
N VAL A 117 -26.77 9.69 0.10
CA VAL A 117 -25.95 8.47 -0.01
C VAL A 117 -24.64 8.74 -0.73
N TYR A 118 -24.66 9.50 -1.83
CA TYR A 118 -23.43 9.90 -2.51
C TYR A 118 -22.55 10.81 -1.65
N ALA A 119 -23.14 11.72 -0.88
CA ALA A 119 -22.41 12.56 0.07
C ALA A 119 -21.75 11.71 1.18
N LEU A 120 -22.45 10.70 1.71
CA LEU A 120 -21.88 9.76 2.67
C LEU A 120 -20.73 8.93 2.08
N ILE A 121 -20.90 8.37 0.89
CA ILE A 121 -19.86 7.57 0.22
C ILE A 121 -18.65 8.44 -0.13
N GLY A 122 -18.87 9.64 -0.69
CA GLY A 122 -17.80 10.56 -1.01
C GLY A 122 -17.07 11.06 0.24
N GLY A 123 -17.82 11.49 1.25
CA GLY A 123 -17.29 12.08 2.47
C GLY A 123 -16.61 11.08 3.41
N LEU A 124 -17.27 9.95 3.69
CA LEU A 124 -16.75 8.94 4.64
C LEU A 124 -15.95 7.82 3.95
N GLY A 125 -16.11 7.64 2.64
CA GLY A 125 -15.36 6.64 1.87
C GLY A 125 -14.16 7.24 1.14
N ILE A 126 -14.42 8.10 0.16
CA ILE A 126 -13.37 8.58 -0.77
C ILE A 126 -12.36 9.52 -0.07
N LEU A 127 -12.82 10.51 0.70
CA LEU A 127 -11.90 11.47 1.32
C LEU A 127 -10.87 10.82 2.27
N PRO A 128 -11.24 9.93 3.21
CA PRO A 128 -10.26 9.25 4.07
C PRO A 128 -9.29 8.36 3.29
N ILE A 129 -9.74 7.74 2.19
CA ILE A 129 -8.86 6.97 1.30
C ILE A 129 -7.79 7.89 0.72
N MET A 130 -8.16 9.05 0.17
CA MET A 130 -7.20 9.97 -0.46
C MET A 130 -6.12 10.43 0.53
N VAL A 131 -6.51 10.77 1.76
CA VAL A 131 -5.55 11.13 2.83
C VAL A 131 -4.65 9.96 3.15
N THR A 132 -5.19 8.75 3.27
CA THR A 132 -4.41 7.55 3.58
C THR A 132 -3.44 7.18 2.47
N VAL A 133 -3.86 7.31 1.20
CA VAL A 133 -3.00 7.11 0.03
C VAL A 133 -1.81 8.07 0.08
N LEU A 134 -2.02 9.35 0.38
CA LEU A 134 -0.94 10.33 0.51
C LEU A 134 0.05 9.93 1.62
N VAL A 135 -0.46 9.59 2.81
CA VAL A 135 0.38 9.16 3.94
C VAL A 135 1.19 7.91 3.57
N LEU A 136 0.56 6.93 2.93
CA LEU A 136 1.20 5.70 2.47
C LEU A 136 2.29 5.97 1.42
N ILE A 137 2.05 6.89 0.48
CA ILE A 137 3.05 7.29 -0.51
C ILE A 137 4.29 7.87 0.17
N LEU A 138 4.10 8.74 1.17
CA LEU A 138 5.21 9.34 1.92
C LEU A 138 6.00 8.28 2.69
N MET A 139 5.30 7.40 3.42
CA MET A 139 5.92 6.31 4.17
C MET A 139 6.69 5.33 3.26
N GLU A 140 6.15 5.02 2.09
CA GLU A 140 6.76 4.08 1.14
C GLU A 140 7.91 4.69 0.35
N SER A 141 7.83 5.98 0.02
CA SER A 141 8.97 6.72 -0.53
C SER A 141 10.15 6.75 0.44
N ASP A 142 9.89 6.96 1.73
CA ASP A 142 10.93 6.91 2.76
C ASP A 142 11.55 5.51 2.90
N ALA A 143 10.72 4.46 2.95
CA ALA A 143 11.25 3.09 3.03
C ALA A 143 12.02 2.67 1.77
N LEU A 144 11.61 3.13 0.59
CA LEU A 144 12.36 2.94 -0.66
C LEU A 144 13.74 3.61 -0.57
N HIS A 145 13.79 4.83 -0.02
CA HIS A 145 15.04 5.54 0.21
C HIS A 145 15.93 4.81 1.22
N GLN A 146 15.36 4.30 2.32
CA GLN A 146 16.08 3.48 3.30
C GLN A 146 16.63 2.19 2.68
N ALA A 147 15.86 1.50 1.84
CA ALA A 147 16.33 0.32 1.11
C ALA A 147 17.55 0.65 0.26
N ALA A 148 17.53 1.80 -0.45
CA ALA A 148 18.65 2.28 -1.25
C ALA A 148 19.90 2.61 -0.41
N GLN A 149 19.73 3.02 0.84
CA GLN A 149 20.81 3.34 1.77
C GLN A 149 21.26 2.16 2.63
N HIS A 150 20.77 0.94 2.36
CA HIS A 150 21.06 -0.26 3.15
C HIS A 150 20.60 -0.15 4.62
N LYS A 151 19.50 0.59 4.85
CA LYS A 151 18.93 0.83 6.17
C LYS A 151 17.67 0.01 6.39
N LEU A 152 17.51 -0.48 7.62
CA LEU A 152 16.25 -1.07 8.11
C LEU A 152 15.78 -0.33 9.38
N PRO A 153 14.46 -0.18 9.56
CA PRO A 153 13.88 0.29 10.81
C PRO A 153 14.17 -0.68 11.96
N ASP A 154 14.46 -0.14 13.15
CA ASP A 154 14.89 -0.95 14.29
C ASP A 154 13.81 -1.93 14.74
N ARG A 155 12.54 -1.53 14.67
CA ARG A 155 11.40 -2.41 14.96
C ARG A 155 11.41 -3.68 14.10
N ILE A 156 11.86 -3.59 12.85
CA ILE A 156 11.91 -4.73 11.92
C ILE A 156 13.16 -5.56 12.15
N ALA A 157 14.31 -4.91 12.38
CA ALA A 157 15.56 -5.59 12.72
C ALA A 157 15.43 -6.41 14.02
N LEU A 158 14.73 -5.88 15.02
CA LEU A 158 14.44 -6.57 16.28
C LEU A 158 13.41 -7.70 16.12
N LYS A 159 12.41 -7.52 15.24
CA LYS A 159 11.39 -8.54 14.97
C LYS A 159 11.92 -9.73 14.20
N TYR A 160 12.91 -9.51 13.34
CA TYR A 160 13.59 -10.54 12.57
C TYR A 160 15.11 -10.44 12.81
N PRO A 161 15.61 -10.87 13.97
CA PRO A 161 17.03 -10.79 14.26
C PRO A 161 17.81 -11.72 13.32
N ASN A 162 18.88 -11.21 12.71
CA ASN A 162 19.80 -12.02 11.92
C ASN A 162 21.23 -11.87 12.47
N PRO A 163 21.84 -12.94 12.99
CA PRO A 163 23.20 -12.91 13.54
C PRO A 163 24.31 -12.86 12.46
N GLY A 164 23.97 -13.03 11.18
CA GLY A 164 24.96 -13.19 10.09
C GLY A 164 25.30 -11.92 9.31
N VAL A 165 24.61 -10.79 9.51
CA VAL A 165 24.88 -9.54 8.76
C VAL A 165 25.42 -8.48 9.72
N PRO A 166 26.65 -7.99 9.53
CA PRO A 166 27.24 -7.00 10.43
C PRO A 166 26.51 -5.65 10.30
N VAL A 167 26.23 -5.05 11.45
CA VAL A 167 25.71 -3.68 11.56
C VAL A 167 26.89 -2.73 11.39
N VAL A 168 26.81 -1.83 10.41
CA VAL A 168 27.87 -0.86 10.10
C VAL A 168 27.66 0.43 10.89
N GLU A 169 26.41 0.77 11.18
CA GLU A 169 26.04 2.01 11.87
C GLU A 169 24.73 1.80 12.63
N GLU A 170 24.79 1.84 13.97
CA GLU A 170 23.61 2.06 14.81
C GLU A 170 23.34 3.56 14.79
N LEU A 171 22.21 3.98 14.23
CA LEU A 171 21.81 5.37 14.32
C LEU A 171 21.38 5.58 15.78
N GLU A 172 22.14 6.37 16.55
CA GLU A 172 21.69 6.85 17.87
C GLU A 172 20.33 7.54 17.69
N ASN A 173 19.34 7.10 18.47
CA ASN A 173 17.97 7.61 18.47
C ASN A 173 17.89 9.09 18.83
#